data_AF-A0A496DQK6-F1
#
_entry.id   AF-A0A496DQK6-F1
#
_cell.length_a   1.000
_cell.length_b   1.000
_cell.length_c   1.000
_cell.angle_alpha   90.00
_cell.angle_beta   90.00
_cell.angle_gamma   90.00
#
_symmetry.space_group_name_H-M   'P 1'
#
loop_
_entity.id
_entity.type
_entity.pdbx_description
1 polymer ?
#
loop_
_entity_poly.entity_id
_entity_poly.type
_entity_poly.pdbx_seq_one_letter_code
_entity_poly.pdbx_strand_id
1 'polypeptide(L)'
;MEITGKIIQVLPEVGGVSKAGNEWKKQEYVLETHDQYPKKVCFQIFGADKIAQAAIQPGEELTVSFDIDSREYQGRWFTSINAWKVDRPMAAAPQAAPMGVTPDNFAPASAPTAPASSAPDFGPANPIDDLPF
;
A
#
# COMPACT_ATOMS: atom_id res chain seq x y z
N MET A 1 -17.30 -9.77 14.46
CA MET A 1 -16.31 -8.90 15.15
C MET A 1 -15.42 -8.26 14.09
N GLU A 2 -14.57 -7.28 14.42
CA GLU A 2 -13.65 -6.65 13.46
C GLU A 2 -12.30 -6.26 14.08
N ILE A 3 -11.28 -6.14 13.22
CA ILE A 3 -9.93 -5.67 13.57
C ILE A 3 -9.36 -4.86 12.41
N THR A 4 -8.66 -3.77 12.73
CA THR A 4 -8.00 -2.92 11.73
C THR A 4 -6.50 -2.90 11.97
N GLY A 5 -5.73 -2.93 10.89
CA GLY A 5 -4.29 -2.81 10.95
C GLY A 5 -3.60 -3.17 9.64
N LYS A 6 -2.28 -3.26 9.74
CA LYS A 6 -1.40 -3.51 8.60
C LYS A 6 -1.07 -4.98 8.46
N ILE A 7 -1.16 -5.53 7.24
CA ILE A 7 -0.69 -6.89 6.95
C ILE A 7 0.84 -6.91 6.96
N ILE A 8 1.41 -7.68 7.88
CA ILE A 8 2.86 -7.83 8.02
C ILE A 8 3.36 -9.15 7.43
N GLN A 9 2.48 -10.13 7.25
CA GLN A 9 2.84 -11.42 6.66
C GLN A 9 1.64 -12.07 5.96
N VAL A 10 1.91 -12.61 4.77
CA VAL A 10 1.01 -13.50 4.02
C VAL A 10 1.63 -14.89 4.06
N LEU A 11 0.95 -15.86 4.65
CA LEU A 11 1.43 -17.24 4.73
C LEU A 11 1.07 -18.01 3.44
N PRO A 12 1.80 -19.10 3.13
CA PRO A 12 1.46 -19.95 2.00
C PRO A 12 0.04 -20.49 2.10
N GLU A 13 -0.61 -20.65 0.95
CA GLU A 13 -1.92 -21.30 0.87
C GLU A 13 -1.80 -22.78 1.23
N VAL A 14 -2.74 -23.27 2.04
CA VAL A 14 -2.83 -24.67 2.44
C VAL A 14 -4.17 -25.21 1.96
N GLY A 15 -4.19 -26.42 1.41
CA GLY A 15 -5.41 -27.04 0.93
C GLY A 15 -5.34 -28.56 0.94
N GLY A 16 -6.44 -29.18 0.54
CA GLY A 16 -6.55 -30.62 0.40
C GLY A 16 -7.96 -31.05 0.02
N VAL A 17 -8.20 -32.36 0.08
CA VAL A 17 -9.52 -32.95 -0.15
C VAL A 17 -10.12 -33.33 1.21
N SER A 18 -11.33 -32.87 1.48
CA SER A 18 -12.07 -33.21 2.70
C SER A 18 -12.48 -34.69 2.69
N LYS A 19 -12.88 -35.23 3.85
CA LYS A 19 -13.42 -36.59 3.93
C LYS A 19 -14.65 -36.82 3.03
N ALA A 20 -15.37 -35.76 2.69
CA ALA A 20 -16.53 -35.81 1.81
C ALA A 20 -16.18 -35.66 0.32
N GLY A 21 -14.89 -35.58 -0.03
CA GLY A 21 -14.43 -35.42 -1.42
C GLY A 21 -14.39 -33.98 -1.93
N ASN A 22 -14.84 -33.00 -1.14
CA ASN A 22 -14.77 -31.59 -1.53
C ASN A 22 -13.36 -31.05 -1.32
N GLU A 23 -12.82 -30.36 -2.33
CA GLU A 23 -11.58 -29.60 -2.20
C GLU A 23 -11.78 -28.42 -1.24
N TRP A 24 -10.77 -28.17 -0.42
CA TRP A 24 -10.72 -27.01 0.44
C TRP A 24 -9.37 -26.32 0.33
N LYS A 25 -9.41 -25.01 0.52
CA LYS A 25 -8.25 -24.15 0.52
C LYS A 25 -8.41 -23.12 1.62
N LYS A 26 -7.33 -22.81 2.32
CA LYS A 26 -7.25 -21.73 3.28
C LYS A 26 -5.95 -20.98 3.10
N GLN A 27 -5.95 -19.71 3.47
CA GLN A 27 -4.73 -18.93 3.58
C GLN A 27 -4.74 -18.14 4.88
N GLU A 28 -3.57 -18.05 5.52
CA GLU A 28 -3.37 -17.36 6.79
C GLU A 28 -2.62 -16.05 6.57
N TYR A 29 -2.93 -15.07 7.39
CA TYR A 29 -2.40 -13.72 7.32
C TYR A 29 -2.12 -13.21 8.73
N VAL A 30 -1.05 -12.43 8.88
CA VAL A 30 -0.73 -11.75 10.14
C VAL A 30 -0.94 -10.26 9.97
N LEU A 31 -1.85 -9.71 10.76
CA LEU A 31 -2.14 -8.29 10.87
C LEU A 31 -1.50 -7.73 12.15
N GLU A 32 -0.94 -6.54 12.06
CA GLU A 32 -0.44 -5.77 13.20
C GLU A 32 -1.33 -4.53 13.42
N THR A 33 -1.83 -4.35 14.65
CA THR A 33 -2.69 -3.21 15.01
C THR A 33 -1.89 -1.91 15.21
N HIS A 34 -2.57 -0.76 15.19
CA HIS A 34 -1.96 0.57 15.36
C HIS A 34 -2.07 1.14 16.77
N ASP A 35 -2.31 0.30 17.76
CA ASP A 35 -2.40 0.72 19.16
C ASP A 35 -1.03 1.12 19.72
N GLN A 36 -1.00 1.76 20.90
CA GLN A 36 0.25 2.05 21.62
C GLN A 36 1.12 0.80 21.83
N TYR A 37 0.48 -0.37 21.91
CA TYR A 37 1.14 -1.67 22.00
C TYR A 37 0.64 -2.58 20.87
N PRO A 38 1.21 -2.47 19.66
CA PRO A 38 0.77 -3.21 18.48
C PRO A 38 0.64 -4.70 18.75
N LYS A 39 -0.51 -5.26 18.40
CA LYS A 39 -0.77 -6.70 18.52
C LYS A 39 -0.67 -7.35 17.15
N LYS A 40 0.07 -8.44 17.08
CA LYS A 40 0.11 -9.31 15.91
C LYS A 40 -0.99 -10.35 16.04
N VAL A 41 -1.91 -10.38 15.09
CA VAL A 41 -3.07 -11.27 15.07
C VAL A 41 -3.04 -12.09 13.80
N CYS A 42 -3.03 -13.41 13.95
CA CYS A 42 -3.14 -14.34 12.82
C CYS A 42 -4.60 -14.67 12.57
N PHE A 43 -5.06 -14.51 11.33
CA PHE A 43 -6.40 -14.88 10.90
C PHE A 43 -6.34 -15.68 9.60
N GLN A 44 -7.41 -16.43 9.31
CA GLN A 44 -7.52 -17.25 8.11
C GLN A 44 -8.73 -16.87 7.26
N ILE A 45 -8.58 -16.98 5.94
CA ILE A 45 -9.68 -16.95 4.97
C ILE A 45 -9.81 -18.36 4.38
N PHE A 46 -11.04 -18.88 4.35
CA PHE A 46 -11.35 -20.19 3.81
C PHE A 46 -12.09 -20.09 2.48
N GLY A 47 -11.78 -21.00 1.55
CA GLY A 47 -12.34 -21.06 0.21
C GLY A 47 -11.45 -20.36 -0.82
N ALA A 48 -11.14 -21.05 -1.92
CA ALA A 48 -10.27 -20.55 -2.98
C ALA A 48 -10.81 -19.23 -3.57
N ASP A 49 -12.13 -19.13 -3.80
CA ASP A 49 -12.75 -17.93 -4.35
C ASP A 49 -12.61 -16.73 -3.41
N LYS A 50 -12.80 -16.93 -2.11
CA LYS A 50 -12.69 -15.85 -1.12
C LYS A 50 -11.24 -15.37 -0.97
N ILE A 51 -10.28 -16.29 -1.03
CA ILE A 51 -8.86 -15.96 -1.02
C ILE A 51 -8.51 -15.12 -2.25
N ALA A 52 -8.94 -15.56 -3.44
CA ALA A 52 -8.70 -14.85 -4.69
C ALA A 52 -9.38 -13.48 -4.74
N GLN A 53 -10.61 -13.37 -4.23
CA GLN A 53 -11.34 -12.09 -4.12
C GLN A 53 -10.69 -11.14 -3.12
N ALA A 54 -10.20 -11.66 -2.00
CA ALA A 54 -9.54 -10.85 -1.00
C ALA A 54 -8.20 -10.31 -1.52
N ALA A 55 -7.43 -11.13 -2.26
CA ALA A 55 -6.17 -10.74 -2.93
C ALA A 55 -5.18 -9.96 -2.04
N ILE A 56 -5.14 -10.27 -0.74
CA ILE A 56 -4.39 -9.51 0.27
C ILE A 56 -2.89 -9.59 0.01
N GLN A 57 -2.23 -8.43 -0.02
CA GLN A 57 -0.78 -8.31 -0.11
C GLN A 57 -0.13 -7.86 1.21
N PRO A 58 1.16 -8.17 1.43
CA PRO A 58 1.92 -7.59 2.53
C PRO A 58 1.96 -6.06 2.42
N GLY A 59 1.85 -5.39 3.56
CA GLY A 59 1.92 -3.94 3.68
C GLY A 59 0.57 -3.22 3.53
N GLU A 60 -0.50 -3.92 3.13
CA GLU A 60 -1.83 -3.33 3.03
C GLU A 60 -2.41 -2.97 4.39
N GLU A 61 -3.16 -1.85 4.43
CA GLU A 61 -3.99 -1.45 5.56
C GLU A 61 -5.39 -2.03 5.35
N LEU A 62 -5.91 -2.82 6.29
CA LEU A 62 -7.18 -3.51 6.14
C LEU A 62 -8.02 -3.45 7.42
N THR A 63 -9.34 -3.37 7.24
CA THR A 63 -10.32 -3.74 8.28
C THR A 63 -10.86 -5.13 7.95
N VAL A 64 -10.66 -6.08 8.85
CA VAL A 64 -11.05 -7.48 8.67
C VAL A 64 -12.21 -7.79 9.61
N SER A 65 -13.35 -8.22 9.05
CA SER A 65 -14.46 -8.75 9.84
C SER A 65 -14.37 -10.27 9.92
N PHE A 66 -14.52 -10.79 11.14
CA PHE A 66 -14.29 -12.19 11.45
C PHE A 66 -15.17 -12.71 12.58
N ASP A 67 -15.19 -14.03 12.67
CA ASP A 67 -15.74 -14.81 13.78
C ASP A 67 -14.63 -15.59 14.48
N ILE A 68 -14.79 -15.79 15.78
CA ILE A 68 -13.85 -16.56 16.61
C ILE A 68 -14.50 -17.90 16.94
N ASP A 69 -13.79 -18.97 16.61
CA ASP A 69 -14.17 -20.33 17.00
C ASP A 69 -13.07 -20.94 17.86
N SER A 70 -13.42 -21.83 18.79
CA SER A 70 -12.45 -22.58 19.57
C SER A 70 -12.82 -24.06 19.58
N ARG A 71 -11.84 -24.90 19.25
CA ARG A 71 -12.02 -26.35 19.26
C ARG A 71 -11.04 -27.01 20.21
N GLU A 72 -11.51 -28.01 20.92
CA GLU A 72 -10.66 -28.87 21.73
C GLU A 72 -10.08 -30.00 20.86
N TYR A 73 -8.78 -30.22 20.98
CA TYR A 73 -8.08 -31.37 20.43
C TYR A 73 -7.07 -31.91 21.44
N GLN A 74 -7.29 -33.15 21.89
CA GLN A 74 -6.44 -33.85 22.88
C GLN A 74 -6.24 -33.03 24.17
N GLY A 75 -7.32 -32.46 24.72
CA GLY A 75 -7.27 -31.65 25.95
C GLY A 75 -6.63 -30.27 25.78
N ARG A 76 -6.25 -29.88 24.55
CA ARG A 76 -5.76 -28.54 24.21
C ARG A 76 -6.78 -27.78 23.41
N TRP A 77 -6.98 -26.51 23.74
CA TRP A 77 -7.89 -25.63 23.02
C TRP A 77 -7.13 -24.84 21.96
N PHE A 78 -7.70 -24.80 20.76
CA PHE A 78 -7.17 -24.07 19.62
C PHE A 78 -8.21 -23.07 19.14
N THR A 79 -7.83 -21.80 19.13
CA THR A 79 -8.70 -20.71 18.66
C THR A 79 -8.37 -20.38 17.21
N SER A 80 -9.41 -20.25 16.39
CA SER A 80 -9.32 -19.85 15.00
C SER A 80 -10.07 -18.53 14.79
N ILE A 81 -9.43 -17.61 14.09
CA ILE A 81 -10.03 -16.34 13.66
C ILE A 81 -10.37 -16.48 12.18
N ASN A 82 -11.67 -16.63 11.89
CA ASN A 82 -12.16 -16.87 10.54
C ASN A 82 -12.69 -15.58 9.93
N ALA A 83 -11.93 -15.01 8.99
CA ALA A 83 -12.32 -13.80 8.30
C ALA A 83 -13.34 -14.10 7.20
N TRP A 84 -14.42 -13.32 7.18
CA TRP A 84 -15.49 -13.43 6.18
C TRP A 84 -15.65 -12.17 5.34
N LYS A 85 -15.09 -11.03 5.77
CA LYS A 85 -15.04 -9.79 4.99
C LYS A 85 -13.72 -9.06 5.22
N VAL A 86 -13.24 -8.42 4.16
CA VAL A 86 -12.02 -7.62 4.14
C VAL A 86 -12.36 -6.31 3.45
N ASP A 87 -12.24 -5.21 4.18
CA ASP A 87 -12.44 -3.85 3.69
C ASP A 87 -11.08 -3.14 3.60
N ARG A 88 -10.82 -2.56 2.43
CA ARG A 88 -9.68 -1.66 2.24
C ARG A 88 -10.15 -0.24 2.52
N PRO A 89 -9.41 0.55 3.33
CA PRO A 89 -9.67 1.98 3.37
C PRO A 89 -9.52 2.49 1.95
N MET A 90 -10.57 3.14 1.44
CA MET A 90 -10.53 3.71 0.10
C MET A 90 -9.39 4.73 0.10
N ALA A 91 -8.32 4.43 -0.61
CA ALA A 91 -7.29 5.41 -0.90
C ALA A 91 -8.04 6.58 -1.54
N ALA A 92 -7.99 7.77 -0.93
CA ALA A 92 -8.34 8.98 -1.62
C ALA A 92 -7.55 8.93 -2.93
N ALA A 93 -8.27 8.83 -4.05
CA ALA A 93 -7.62 8.88 -5.35
C ALA A 93 -6.67 10.08 -5.33
N PRO A 94 -5.43 9.95 -5.80
CA PRO A 94 -4.56 11.11 -5.91
C PRO A 94 -5.35 12.14 -6.72
N GLN A 95 -5.78 13.20 -6.04
CA GLN A 95 -6.44 14.33 -6.64
C GLN A 95 -5.44 14.81 -7.68
N ALA A 96 -5.72 14.56 -8.95
CA ALA A 96 -4.95 15.12 -10.04
C ALA A 96 -4.91 16.62 -9.77
N ALA A 97 -3.71 17.14 -9.50
CA ALA A 97 -3.52 18.56 -9.33
C ALA A 97 -4.13 19.25 -10.56
N PRO A 98 -4.97 20.28 -10.40
CA PRO A 98 -5.48 21.01 -11.55
C PRO A 98 -4.29 21.61 -12.27
N MET A 99 -3.96 21.06 -13.44
CA MET A 99 -3.03 21.70 -14.37
C MET A 99 -3.58 23.09 -14.64
N GLY A 100 -2.82 24.09 -14.20
CA GLY A 100 -3.12 25.49 -14.41
C GLY A 100 -3.34 25.76 -15.90
N VAL A 101 -4.49 26.35 -16.19
CA VAL A 101 -4.79 26.99 -17.46
C VAL A 101 -3.74 28.07 -17.75
N THR A 102 -2.91 27.86 -18.77
CA THR A 102 -2.19 28.94 -19.44
C THR A 102 -3.01 29.38 -20.67
N PRO A 103 -3.53 30.61 -20.74
CA PRO A 103 -4.15 31.12 -21.95
C PRO A 103 -3.05 31.53 -22.94
N ASP A 104 -2.84 30.72 -23.97
CA ASP A 104 -2.03 31.09 -25.12
C ASP A 104 -2.71 32.17 -25.97
N ASN A 105 -2.08 33.34 -25.96
CA ASN A 105 -1.51 33.95 -27.16
C ASN A 105 -2.49 34.48 -28.25
N PHE A 106 -2.98 35.70 -28.05
CA PHE A 106 -3.36 36.59 -29.16
C PHE A 106 -2.28 37.69 -29.35
N ALA A 107 -1.76 37.73 -30.59
CA ALA A 107 -0.76 38.59 -31.23
C ALA A 107 -0.41 39.97 -30.63
N PRO A 108 0.84 40.44 -30.88
CA PRO A 108 1.08 41.86 -31.11
C PRO A 108 1.67 42.15 -32.51
N ALA A 109 1.24 43.27 -33.09
CA ALA A 109 1.74 43.84 -34.33
C ALA A 109 2.98 44.74 -34.10
N SER A 110 3.93 44.62 -35.03
CA SER A 110 4.85 45.63 -35.60
C SER A 110 5.52 46.71 -34.72
N ALA A 111 6.87 46.69 -34.68
CA ALA A 111 7.81 47.73 -35.17
C ALA A 111 9.15 47.76 -34.37
N PRO A 112 10.28 48.24 -34.97
CA PRO A 112 11.63 47.72 -34.69
C PRO A 112 12.49 48.61 -33.79
N THR A 113 13.54 48.05 -33.19
CA THR A 113 14.70 48.81 -32.70
C THR A 113 15.97 47.96 -32.80
N ALA A 114 16.99 48.50 -33.46
CA ALA A 114 18.36 47.99 -33.56
C ALA A 114 19.28 48.76 -32.58
N PRO A 115 20.60 48.49 -32.53
CA PRO A 115 21.25 47.25 -32.12
C PRO A 115 22.27 47.45 -30.97
N ALA A 116 22.89 46.33 -30.59
CA ALA A 116 24.00 46.07 -29.66
C ALA A 116 25.01 47.17 -29.30
N SER A 117 25.46 47.13 -28.04
CA SER A 117 26.78 47.59 -27.59
C SER A 117 27.45 46.51 -26.73
N SER A 118 28.59 46.04 -27.22
CA SER A 118 29.51 45.08 -26.61
C SER A 118 30.53 45.79 -25.72
N ALA A 119 30.85 45.20 -24.56
CA ALA A 119 32.15 45.34 -23.90
C ALA A 119 32.37 44.16 -22.93
N PRO A 120 33.54 43.49 -22.95
CA PRO A 120 33.91 42.43 -22.01
C PRO A 120 34.64 43.00 -20.78
N ASP A 121 34.36 42.46 -19.59
CA ASP A 121 35.13 42.74 -18.37
C ASP A 121 35.79 41.44 -17.87
N PHE A 122 37.13 41.50 -17.73
CA PHE A 122 37.99 40.42 -17.25
C PHE A 122 38.26 40.62 -15.76
N GLY A 123 37.91 39.62 -14.94
CA GLY A 123 38.32 39.52 -13.54
C GLY A 123 38.71 38.08 -13.17
N PRO A 124 39.75 37.87 -12.32
CA PRO A 124 40.57 36.67 -12.33
C PRO A 124 40.05 35.50 -11.48
N ALA A 125 40.56 34.33 -11.82
CA ALA A 125 40.39 33.06 -11.13
C ALA A 125 40.86 33.09 -9.67
N ASN A 126 40.19 32.33 -8.81
CA ASN A 126 40.86 31.62 -7.72
C ASN A 126 40.24 30.21 -7.52
N PRO A 127 41.06 29.15 -7.63
CA PRO A 127 40.67 27.77 -7.40
C PRO A 127 41.12 27.31 -6.01
N ILE A 128 40.20 27.01 -5.10
CA ILE A 128 40.47 26.31 -3.82
C ILE A 128 39.10 26.08 -3.16
N ASP A 129 38.77 24.94 -2.57
CA ASP A 129 39.52 23.73 -2.31
C ASP A 129 38.48 22.63 -2.09
N ASP A 130 38.79 21.48 -2.65
CA ASP A 130 38.08 20.22 -2.62
C ASP A 130 38.11 19.65 -1.18
N LEU A 131 36.96 19.40 -0.56
CA LEU A 131 36.89 18.75 0.76
C LEU A 131 36.65 17.24 0.58
N PRO A 132 37.65 16.38 0.83
CA PRO A 132 37.52 14.94 0.61
C PRO A 132 36.69 14.23 1.70
N PHE A 133 36.14 13.09 1.29
CA PHE A 133 35.44 12.05 2.07
C PHE A 133 36.26 11.49 3.23
#